data_AF-A0A5M9J8X9-F1
#
_entry.id   AF-A0A5M9J8X9-F1
#
_cell.length_a   1.000
_cell.length_b   1.000
_cell.length_c   1.000
_cell.angle_alpha   90.00
_cell.angle_beta   90.00
_cell.angle_gamma   90.00
#
_symmetry.space_group_name_H-M   'P 1'
#
loop_
_entity.id
_entity.type
_entity.pdbx_description
1 polymer ?
#
loop_
_entity_poly.entity_id
_entity_poly.type
_entity_poly.pdbx_seq_one_letter_code
_entity_poly.pdbx_strand_id
1 'polypeptide(L)'
;MSNIPTTIGDNYAVLPIAIPSTPAYPVTSTYHIYLRQHAPKIPTENDSRSLFVTNLPIDSTDVHIRNVFASLIGVGRVEDVRFDGERDDVIAQKQIETISQSKKRKRGSEIEIDTNLPQGWDRQLRVNGRTAVVLLVDEKSVESALKAIRKTCKSGKESKYPIWGAGTEGKVPALGSARYAKRQELRFPDKLAVQRSVEAFMMDFNSKEEERERERKRLRNVPDEDGFVTVVRGGRTGPARSEAAEEKRREMAEKEERRRKELEDAGFYRWQGREKRKKEVGELVKSGNGMIPNHKGLSLGTPMRDMPVDIWAAEVSPTGARGQSKTMSESGCFDTSSPEGIKDLDYLCPGCQSQEKSGSASSFTHVGMDEIRRPLTKNTIAEGRLKGTLEQQEEKGAEELARKHAAVKNREDEREKETKRITRERRASQGVHERRKELKMEEEEMDAIFEMQMEASMKRHEERRRLLREEYSGFEDEIETNLGD
;
A
#
# COMPACT_ATOMS: atom_id res chain seq x y z
N MET A 1 -33.08 -40.89 -0.36
CA MET A 1 -32.50 -39.58 0.05
C MET A 1 -31.32 -39.90 0.93
N SER A 2 -30.12 -39.43 0.57
CA SER A 2 -28.90 -39.68 1.34
C SER A 2 -29.05 -39.10 2.75
N ASN A 3 -28.79 -39.92 3.78
CA ASN A 3 -28.78 -39.45 5.16
C ASN A 3 -27.63 -38.44 5.31
N ILE A 4 -27.96 -37.17 5.44
CA ILE A 4 -26.98 -36.11 5.66
C ILE A 4 -26.37 -36.33 7.07
N PRO A 5 -25.04 -36.42 7.21
CA PRO A 5 -24.42 -36.59 8.52
C PRO A 5 -24.73 -35.37 9.40
N THR A 6 -25.13 -35.62 10.65
CA THR A 6 -25.48 -34.54 11.59
C THR A 6 -24.24 -33.77 12.06
N THR A 7 -23.08 -34.43 12.11
CA THR A 7 -21.80 -33.87 12.52
C THR A 7 -20.68 -34.31 11.59
N ILE A 8 -19.75 -33.42 11.27
CA ILE A 8 -18.57 -33.67 10.43
C ILE A 8 -17.32 -33.20 11.19
N GLY A 9 -16.24 -34.00 11.15
CA GLY A 9 -14.93 -33.64 11.72
C GLY A 9 -14.96 -33.25 13.21
N ASP A 10 -14.21 -32.21 13.56
CA ASP A 10 -14.06 -31.66 14.93
C ASP A 10 -15.34 -30.95 15.42
N ASN A 11 -16.45 -31.68 15.55
CA ASN A 11 -17.74 -31.20 16.09
C ASN A 11 -18.45 -30.12 15.24
N TYR A 12 -18.26 -30.09 13.92
CA TYR A 12 -19.07 -29.23 13.06
C TYR A 12 -20.48 -29.82 12.88
N ALA A 13 -21.50 -29.08 13.26
CA ALA A 13 -22.89 -29.34 12.90
C ALA A 13 -23.16 -28.87 11.47
N VAL A 14 -23.78 -29.74 10.67
CA VAL A 14 -24.20 -29.38 9.31
C VAL A 14 -25.55 -28.68 9.39
N LEU A 15 -25.71 -27.55 8.71
CA LEU A 15 -26.97 -26.84 8.55
C LEU A 15 -27.35 -26.83 7.07
N PRO A 16 -28.33 -27.65 6.65
CA PRO A 16 -28.91 -27.55 5.32
C PRO A 16 -29.85 -26.34 5.24
N ILE A 17 -29.66 -25.54 4.21
CA ILE A 17 -30.46 -24.36 3.87
C ILE A 17 -31.06 -24.58 2.48
N ALA A 18 -32.32 -24.17 2.31
CA ALA A 18 -32.98 -24.20 1.02
C ALA A 18 -32.73 -22.90 0.27
N ILE A 19 -32.14 -22.99 -0.92
CA ILE A 19 -32.03 -21.86 -1.86
C ILE A 19 -33.30 -21.89 -2.75
N PRO A 20 -34.08 -20.79 -2.79
CA PRO A 20 -35.29 -20.72 -3.59
C PRO A 20 -34.97 -20.83 -5.09
N SER A 21 -35.93 -21.34 -5.86
CA SER A 21 -35.80 -21.38 -7.31
C SER A 21 -35.78 -19.96 -7.89
N THR A 22 -34.99 -19.78 -8.94
CA THR A 22 -34.88 -18.52 -9.67
C THR A 22 -35.30 -18.74 -11.12
N PRO A 23 -35.68 -17.68 -11.87
CA PRO A 23 -36.03 -17.83 -13.29
C PRO A 23 -34.91 -18.47 -14.12
N ALA A 24 -33.65 -18.19 -13.76
CA ALA A 24 -32.48 -18.77 -14.40
C ALA A 24 -32.20 -20.22 -13.98
N TYR A 25 -32.67 -20.64 -12.80
CA TYR A 25 -32.50 -21.99 -12.29
C TYR A 25 -33.76 -22.43 -11.50
N PRO A 26 -34.69 -23.14 -12.14
CA PRO A 26 -36.02 -23.41 -11.58
C PRO A 26 -36.04 -24.52 -10.51
N VAL A 27 -34.88 -25.04 -10.11
CA VAL A 27 -34.76 -26.14 -9.14
C VAL A 27 -34.37 -25.59 -7.77
N THR A 28 -35.12 -25.96 -6.73
CA THR A 28 -34.75 -25.67 -5.34
C THR A 28 -33.49 -26.45 -4.97
N SER A 29 -32.45 -25.74 -4.54
CA SER A 29 -31.15 -26.34 -4.25
C SER A 29 -30.91 -26.34 -2.75
N THR A 30 -30.23 -27.38 -2.24
CA THR A 30 -29.80 -27.42 -0.84
C THR A 30 -28.35 -26.97 -0.71
N TYR A 31 -28.10 -26.04 0.21
CA TYR A 31 -26.77 -25.53 0.52
C TYR A 31 -26.39 -25.89 1.95
N HIS A 32 -25.15 -26.34 2.16
CA HIS A 32 -24.70 -26.82 3.47
C HIS A 32 -23.72 -25.84 4.10
N ILE A 33 -24.10 -25.31 5.26
CA ILE A 33 -23.24 -24.47 6.11
C ILE A 33 -22.76 -25.31 7.28
N TYR A 34 -21.52 -25.11 7.72
CA TYR A 34 -20.96 -25.84 8.86
C TYR A 34 -20.79 -24.90 10.05
N LEU A 35 -21.25 -25.35 11.22
CA LEU A 35 -21.23 -24.55 12.45
C LEU A 35 -20.57 -25.30 13.59
N ARG A 36 -19.75 -24.62 14.37
CA ARG A 36 -19.13 -25.14 15.59
C ARG A 36 -19.16 -24.05 16.66
N GLN A 37 -19.11 -24.41 17.93
CA GLN A 37 -18.79 -23.46 18.98
C GLN A 37 -17.41 -22.84 18.72
N HIS A 38 -17.32 -21.51 18.82
CA HIS A 38 -16.06 -20.81 18.60
C HIS A 38 -15.07 -21.17 19.71
N ALA A 39 -13.87 -21.56 19.33
CA ALA A 39 -12.79 -21.94 20.24
C ALA A 39 -11.47 -21.44 19.65
N PRO A 40 -11.20 -20.13 19.73
CA PRO A 40 -9.97 -19.54 19.21
C PRO A 40 -8.76 -19.98 20.04
N LYS A 41 -7.56 -19.87 19.46
CA LYS A 41 -6.31 -20.18 20.16
C LYS A 41 -6.01 -19.21 21.29
N ILE A 42 -6.52 -17.98 21.19
CA ILE A 42 -6.39 -16.93 22.17
C ILE A 42 -7.80 -16.71 22.74
N PRO A 43 -8.04 -17.03 24.02
CA PRO A 43 -9.36 -16.93 24.60
C PRO A 43 -9.81 -15.47 24.65
N THR A 44 -10.97 -15.17 24.09
CA THR A 44 -11.63 -13.87 24.20
C THR A 44 -12.84 -13.96 25.13
N GLU A 45 -13.24 -12.85 25.75
CA GLU A 45 -14.37 -12.80 26.70
C GLU A 45 -15.70 -13.31 26.11
N ASN A 46 -15.84 -13.29 24.77
CA ASN A 46 -17.06 -13.62 24.06
C ASN A 46 -17.08 -15.05 23.48
N ASP A 47 -16.09 -15.88 23.79
CA ASP A 47 -15.94 -17.22 23.19
C ASP A 47 -17.08 -18.18 23.58
N SER A 48 -17.54 -18.14 24.83
CA SER A 48 -18.61 -19.01 25.32
C SER A 48 -19.95 -18.81 24.58
N ARG A 49 -20.20 -17.58 24.11
CA ARG A 49 -21.43 -17.16 23.43
C ARG A 49 -21.29 -17.02 21.91
N SER A 50 -20.19 -17.45 21.32
CA SER A 50 -19.93 -17.32 19.88
C SER A 50 -19.92 -18.65 19.13
N LEU A 51 -20.38 -18.59 17.88
CA LEU A 51 -20.42 -19.68 16.93
C LEU A 51 -19.50 -19.37 15.75
N PHE A 52 -18.62 -20.31 15.43
CA PHE A 52 -17.83 -20.27 14.22
C PHE A 52 -18.60 -20.94 13.08
N VAL A 53 -18.81 -20.19 12.00
CA VAL A 53 -19.58 -20.61 10.84
C VAL A 53 -18.67 -20.63 9.63
N THR A 54 -18.73 -21.71 8.83
CA THR A 54 -17.93 -21.86 7.61
C THR A 54 -18.78 -22.30 6.42
N ASN A 55 -18.22 -22.09 5.23
CA ASN A 55 -18.90 -22.29 3.95
C ASN A 55 -20.18 -21.45 3.85
N LEU A 56 -20.09 -20.16 4.17
CA LEU A 56 -21.19 -19.22 3.95
C LEU A 56 -21.41 -18.94 2.46
N PRO A 57 -22.67 -18.67 2.04
CA PRO A 57 -22.96 -18.15 0.70
C PRO A 57 -22.19 -16.85 0.42
N ILE A 58 -21.81 -16.64 -0.85
CA ILE A 58 -21.03 -15.47 -1.28
C ILE A 58 -21.74 -14.13 -1.05
N ASP A 59 -23.06 -14.18 -0.97
CA ASP A 59 -23.92 -13.05 -0.72
C ASP A 59 -24.22 -12.89 0.78
N SER A 60 -23.66 -13.68 1.69
CA SER A 60 -23.97 -13.56 3.13
C SER A 60 -23.82 -12.13 3.69
N THR A 61 -24.90 -11.66 4.31
CA THR A 61 -24.98 -10.41 5.08
C THR A 61 -25.48 -10.71 6.48
N ASP A 62 -25.28 -9.78 7.42
CA ASP A 62 -25.76 -9.90 8.79
C ASP A 62 -27.28 -10.21 8.83
N VAL A 63 -28.08 -9.51 8.02
CA VAL A 63 -29.53 -9.72 7.94
C VAL A 63 -29.90 -11.15 7.52
N HIS A 64 -29.16 -11.74 6.56
CA HIS A 64 -29.40 -13.13 6.15
C HIS A 64 -29.14 -14.11 7.29
N ILE A 65 -28.03 -13.92 8.00
CA ILE A 65 -27.66 -14.78 9.14
C ILE A 65 -28.69 -14.65 10.26
N ARG A 66 -29.05 -13.42 10.65
CA ARG A 66 -30.09 -13.17 11.66
C ARG A 66 -31.42 -13.83 11.32
N ASN A 67 -31.85 -13.80 10.06
CA ASN A 67 -33.10 -14.43 9.63
C ASN A 67 -33.03 -15.97 9.67
N VAL A 68 -31.90 -16.56 9.27
CA VAL A 68 -31.69 -18.02 9.38
C VAL A 68 -31.76 -18.45 10.84
N PHE A 69 -31.06 -17.75 11.74
CA PHE A 69 -31.13 -18.04 13.18
C PHE A 69 -32.52 -17.76 13.75
N ALA A 70 -33.21 -16.72 13.29
CA ALA A 70 -34.59 -16.44 13.70
C ALA A 70 -35.54 -17.59 13.34
N SER A 71 -35.37 -18.22 12.18
CA SER A 71 -36.14 -19.40 11.78
C SER A 71 -35.82 -20.65 12.63
N LEU A 72 -34.64 -20.73 13.25
CA LEU A 72 -34.19 -21.90 14.01
C LEU A 72 -34.49 -21.80 15.51
N ILE A 73 -34.20 -20.64 16.11
CA ILE A 73 -34.25 -20.41 17.57
C ILE A 73 -35.15 -19.25 18.00
N GLY A 74 -35.78 -18.56 17.04
CA GLY A 74 -36.62 -17.38 17.29
C GLY A 74 -35.86 -16.06 17.14
N VAL A 75 -36.62 -14.97 16.94
CA VAL A 75 -36.11 -13.62 16.69
C VAL A 75 -35.36 -13.07 17.92
N GLY A 76 -34.29 -12.30 17.71
CA GLY A 76 -33.62 -11.51 18.76
C GLY A 76 -32.55 -12.25 19.58
N ARG A 77 -32.08 -13.41 19.12
CA ARG A 77 -31.04 -14.20 19.80
C ARG A 77 -29.61 -13.97 19.28
N VAL A 78 -29.48 -13.27 18.16
CA VAL A 78 -28.19 -12.88 17.56
C VAL A 78 -27.91 -11.44 17.94
N GLU A 79 -26.76 -11.17 18.54
CA GLU A 79 -26.30 -9.83 18.91
C GLU A 79 -25.51 -9.22 17.75
N ASP A 80 -24.45 -9.89 17.30
CA ASP A 80 -23.53 -9.40 16.27
C ASP A 80 -23.05 -10.53 15.35
N VAL A 81 -22.67 -10.19 14.13
CA VAL A 81 -22.14 -11.13 13.13
C VAL A 81 -20.90 -10.50 12.50
N ARG A 82 -19.74 -11.08 12.79
CA ARG A 82 -18.46 -10.62 12.24
C ARG A 82 -17.99 -11.54 11.14
N PHE A 83 -17.75 -10.98 9.96
CA PHE A 83 -17.25 -11.74 8.83
C PHE A 83 -15.74 -11.71 8.75
N ASP A 84 -15.15 -12.73 8.13
CA ASP A 84 -13.71 -12.75 7.85
C ASP A 84 -13.32 -11.61 6.90
N GLY A 85 -12.21 -10.94 7.20
CA GLY A 85 -11.71 -9.78 6.46
C GLY A 85 -12.46 -8.47 6.69
N GLU A 86 -13.50 -8.44 7.54
CA GLU A 86 -13.97 -7.16 8.07
C GLU A 86 -12.91 -6.62 9.01
N ARG A 87 -12.45 -5.41 8.73
CA ARG A 87 -11.68 -4.66 9.72
C ARG A 87 -12.66 -4.39 10.85
N ASP A 88 -12.32 -4.82 12.05
CA ASP A 88 -12.97 -4.31 13.24
C ASP A 88 -12.86 -2.78 13.16
N ASP A 89 -13.95 -2.07 12.86
CA ASP A 89 -14.05 -0.61 13.00
C ASP A 89 -13.95 -0.18 14.49
N VAL A 90 -13.41 -1.05 15.34
CA VAL A 90 -13.21 -0.93 16.79
C VAL A 90 -12.05 0.03 17.13
N ILE A 91 -11.64 0.89 16.20
CA ILE A 91 -10.75 2.03 16.51
C ILE A 91 -11.34 3.35 15.97
N ALA A 92 -12.62 3.58 16.24
CA ALA A 92 -13.17 4.93 16.41
C ALA A 92 -14.10 5.07 17.62
N GLN A 93 -14.42 3.99 18.34
CA GLN A 93 -15.43 3.98 19.42
C GLN A 93 -14.89 3.66 20.83
N LYS A 94 -13.59 3.80 21.10
CA LYS A 94 -13.05 3.66 22.46
C LYS A 94 -12.09 4.78 22.85
N GLN A 95 -12.67 5.97 23.11
CA GLN A 95 -12.35 6.83 24.27
C GLN A 95 -13.58 7.67 24.63
N ILE A 96 -14.68 7.02 25.03
CA ILE A 96 -15.69 7.68 25.86
C ILE A 96 -15.24 7.44 27.31
N GLU A 97 -14.26 8.21 27.75
CA GLU A 97 -14.06 8.40 29.18
C GLU A 97 -15.22 9.25 29.69
N THR A 98 -16.03 8.64 30.53
CA THR A 98 -17.09 9.30 31.30
C THR A 98 -16.46 10.28 32.27
N ILE A 99 -16.18 11.50 31.82
CA ILE A 99 -15.97 12.63 32.72
C ILE A 99 -17.31 12.93 33.37
N SER A 100 -17.43 12.44 34.60
CA SER A 100 -18.49 12.77 35.52
C SER A 100 -18.69 14.30 35.63
N GLN A 101 -19.90 14.70 35.22
CA GLN A 101 -20.68 15.85 35.67
C GLN A 101 -19.95 17.10 36.21
N SER A 102 -19.86 18.13 35.36
CA SER A 102 -20.04 19.51 35.83
C SER A 102 -20.85 20.34 34.82
N LYS A 103 -21.98 20.87 35.32
CA LYS A 103 -22.95 21.76 34.66
C LYS A 103 -22.32 22.92 33.87
N LYS A 104 -22.54 22.97 32.55
CA LYS A 104 -23.19 24.12 31.84
C LYS A 104 -23.22 23.90 30.31
N ARG A 105 -24.45 23.78 29.79
CA ARG A 105 -24.96 23.98 28.41
C ARG A 105 -23.94 24.11 27.25
N LYS A 106 -23.97 23.16 26.31
CA LYS A 106 -24.16 23.47 24.88
C LYS A 106 -24.80 22.27 24.17
N ARG A 107 -25.95 22.51 23.55
CA ARG A 107 -26.68 21.57 22.71
C ARG A 107 -26.04 21.63 21.32
N GLY A 108 -25.21 20.64 20.99
CA GLY A 108 -24.76 20.37 19.63
C GLY A 108 -24.85 18.86 19.48
N SER A 109 -25.71 18.39 18.57
CA SER A 109 -25.64 17.01 18.09
C SER A 109 -24.28 16.87 17.42
N GLU A 110 -23.37 16.12 18.04
CA GLU A 110 -22.09 15.75 17.46
C GLU A 110 -22.44 14.82 16.29
N ILE A 111 -22.39 15.37 15.07
CA ILE A 111 -22.54 14.58 13.85
C ILE A 111 -21.23 13.79 13.77
N GLU A 112 -21.29 12.49 14.06
CA GLU A 112 -20.20 11.57 13.77
C GLU A 112 -19.97 11.63 12.26
N ILE A 113 -18.91 12.33 11.83
CA ILE A 113 -18.55 12.40 10.41
C ILE A 113 -17.70 11.18 10.14
N ASP A 114 -18.24 10.24 9.38
CA ASP A 114 -17.48 9.09 8.90
C ASP A 114 -16.24 9.57 8.15
N THR A 115 -15.06 9.30 8.71
CA THR A 115 -13.75 9.61 8.11
C THR A 115 -13.45 8.72 6.90
N ASN A 116 -14.31 7.73 6.64
CA ASN A 116 -14.16 6.78 5.56
C ASN A 116 -14.69 7.37 4.24
N LEU A 117 -13.99 7.06 3.15
CA LEU A 117 -14.46 7.41 1.81
C LEU A 117 -15.76 6.65 1.49
N PRO A 118 -16.67 7.24 0.70
CA PRO A 118 -17.87 6.54 0.24
C PRO A 118 -17.52 5.21 -0.42
N GLN A 119 -18.13 4.12 0.06
CA GLN A 119 -17.87 2.79 -0.48
C GLN A 119 -18.51 2.66 -1.87
N GLY A 120 -17.75 2.19 -2.85
CA GLY A 120 -18.23 2.04 -4.25
C GLY A 120 -19.18 0.86 -4.49
N TRP A 121 -19.56 0.14 -3.44
CA TRP A 121 -20.47 -0.99 -3.49
C TRP A 121 -21.44 -0.93 -2.31
N ASP A 122 -22.74 -1.06 -2.57
CA ASP A 122 -23.79 -1.07 -1.54
C ASP A 122 -23.74 -2.33 -0.67
N ARG A 123 -23.17 -3.41 -1.20
CA ARG A 123 -23.04 -4.70 -0.56
C ARG A 123 -21.71 -5.35 -0.93
N GLN A 124 -20.91 -5.62 0.09
CA GLN A 124 -19.69 -6.40 -0.05
C GLN A 124 -20.05 -7.88 -0.29
N LEU A 125 -19.51 -8.46 -1.37
CA LEU A 125 -19.59 -9.91 -1.59
C LEU A 125 -18.38 -10.60 -0.98
N ARG A 126 -18.62 -11.80 -0.46
CA ARG A 126 -17.61 -12.62 0.21
C ARG A 126 -16.95 -13.54 -0.81
N VAL A 127 -15.87 -13.06 -1.43
CA VAL A 127 -15.06 -13.85 -2.37
C VAL A 127 -14.04 -14.69 -1.61
N ASN A 128 -13.41 -14.07 -0.62
CA ASN A 128 -12.41 -14.69 0.26
C ASN A 128 -13.03 -14.92 1.64
N GLY A 129 -12.55 -15.93 2.37
CA GLY A 129 -12.93 -16.09 3.78
C GLY A 129 -14.43 -16.30 3.98
N ARG A 130 -15.00 -17.41 3.47
CA ARG A 130 -16.43 -17.77 3.66
C ARG A 130 -16.71 -18.26 5.09
N THR A 131 -16.20 -17.51 6.06
CA THR A 131 -16.23 -17.80 7.47
C THR A 131 -16.75 -16.57 8.22
N ALA A 132 -17.51 -16.80 9.29
CA ALA A 132 -17.98 -15.75 10.17
C ALA A 132 -18.00 -16.23 11.62
N VAL A 133 -17.91 -15.29 12.54
CA VAL A 133 -18.15 -15.49 13.96
C VAL A 133 -19.48 -14.84 14.29
N VAL A 134 -20.46 -15.66 14.67
CA VAL A 134 -21.80 -15.22 15.08
C VAL A 134 -21.83 -15.15 16.59
N LEU A 135 -22.07 -13.95 17.12
CA LEU A 135 -22.15 -13.69 18.55
C LEU A 135 -23.62 -13.70 18.97
N LEU A 136 -23.96 -14.64 19.85
CA LEU A 136 -25.30 -14.78 20.40
C LEU A 136 -25.39 -14.10 21.77
N VAL A 137 -26.63 -13.84 22.21
CA VAL A 137 -26.89 -13.15 23.48
C VAL A 137 -26.35 -13.94 24.67
N ASP A 138 -26.63 -15.25 24.72
CA ASP A 138 -26.30 -16.14 25.86
C ASP A 138 -25.65 -17.45 25.40
N GLU A 139 -24.83 -18.07 26.25
CA GLU A 139 -24.31 -19.44 26.02
C GLU A 139 -25.44 -20.48 25.84
N LYS A 140 -26.54 -20.33 26.58
CA LYS A 140 -27.74 -21.20 26.41
C LYS A 140 -28.32 -21.11 25.01
N SER A 141 -28.18 -19.97 24.35
CA SER A 141 -28.66 -19.77 22.98
C SER A 141 -27.75 -20.42 21.94
N VAL A 142 -26.44 -20.54 22.22
CA VAL A 142 -25.49 -21.34 21.43
C VAL A 142 -25.90 -22.81 21.46
N GLU A 143 -26.15 -23.34 22.66
CA GLU A 143 -26.59 -24.73 22.80
C GLU A 143 -27.93 -25.00 22.12
N SER A 144 -28.90 -24.09 22.26
CA SER A 144 -30.22 -24.24 21.65
C SER A 144 -30.13 -24.18 20.13
N ALA A 145 -29.27 -23.32 19.57
CA ALA A 145 -28.98 -23.26 18.14
C ALA A 145 -28.39 -24.57 17.62
N LEU A 146 -27.33 -25.08 18.27
CA LEU A 146 -26.73 -26.36 17.88
C LEU A 146 -27.72 -27.53 18.01
N LYS A 147 -28.59 -27.54 19.04
CA LYS A 147 -29.66 -28.53 19.19
C LYS A 147 -30.71 -28.41 18.08
N ALA A 148 -31.11 -27.19 17.69
CA ALA A 148 -32.06 -26.95 16.60
C ALA A 148 -31.49 -27.38 15.25
N ILE A 149 -30.24 -27.05 14.95
CA ILE A 149 -29.53 -27.46 13.72
C ILE A 149 -29.42 -28.99 13.63
N ARG A 150 -29.07 -29.66 14.72
CA ARG A 150 -29.04 -31.13 14.75
C ARG A 150 -30.44 -31.73 14.52
N LYS A 151 -31.51 -31.07 14.99
CA LYS A 151 -32.90 -31.51 14.76
C LYS A 151 -33.32 -31.33 13.29
N THR A 152 -32.94 -30.24 12.63
CA THR A 152 -33.25 -30.03 11.21
C THR A 152 -32.59 -31.10 10.34
N CYS A 153 -31.30 -31.39 10.58
CA CYS A 153 -30.58 -32.49 9.94
C CYS A 153 -31.22 -33.87 10.17
N LYS A 154 -31.55 -34.21 11.42
CA LYS A 154 -32.21 -35.49 11.75
C LYS A 154 -33.58 -35.65 11.11
N SER A 155 -34.29 -34.54 10.91
CA SER A 155 -35.63 -34.60 10.32
C SER A 155 -35.60 -34.94 8.83
N GLY A 156 -34.49 -34.64 8.13
CA GLY A 156 -34.29 -34.95 6.70
C GLY A 156 -35.33 -34.39 5.73
N LYS A 157 -36.25 -33.54 6.21
CA LYS A 157 -37.35 -32.99 5.42
C LYS A 157 -36.93 -31.62 4.88
N GLU A 158 -36.81 -31.53 3.56
CA GLU A 158 -36.47 -30.27 2.86
C GLU A 158 -37.43 -29.13 3.20
N SER A 159 -38.70 -29.43 3.48
CA SER A 159 -39.70 -28.43 3.89
C SER A 159 -39.44 -27.77 5.24
N LYS A 160 -38.57 -28.36 6.07
CA LYS A 160 -38.19 -27.80 7.38
C LYS A 160 -36.87 -27.03 7.33
N TYR A 161 -36.21 -26.95 6.18
CA TYR A 161 -34.97 -26.21 6.06
C TYR A 161 -35.27 -24.71 6.02
N PRO A 162 -34.48 -23.88 6.74
CA PRO A 162 -34.60 -22.44 6.62
C PRO A 162 -34.32 -22.03 5.18
N ILE A 163 -35.16 -21.14 4.65
CA ILE A 163 -35.04 -20.64 3.28
C ILE A 163 -34.08 -19.45 3.28
N TRP A 164 -33.06 -19.50 2.42
CA TRP A 164 -32.13 -18.38 2.25
C TRP A 164 -32.86 -17.20 1.58
N GLY A 165 -32.76 -16.02 2.19
CA GLY A 165 -33.41 -14.81 1.69
C GLY A 165 -34.87 -14.62 2.11
N ALA A 166 -35.46 -15.54 2.88
CA ALA A 166 -36.77 -15.32 3.46
C ALA A 166 -36.73 -14.16 4.48
N GLY A 167 -37.63 -13.19 4.33
CA GLY A 167 -37.72 -12.02 5.22
C GLY A 167 -36.59 -10.98 5.06
N THR A 168 -35.79 -11.06 3.98
CA THR A 168 -34.78 -10.04 3.64
C THR A 168 -35.27 -9.03 2.60
N GLU A 169 -36.51 -9.14 2.17
CA GLU A 169 -37.13 -8.22 1.21
C GLU A 169 -37.06 -6.77 1.72
N GLY A 170 -36.49 -5.88 0.90
CA GLY A 170 -36.32 -4.46 1.21
C GLY A 170 -35.20 -4.09 2.19
N LYS A 171 -34.64 -5.05 2.94
CA LYS A 171 -33.56 -4.80 3.92
C LYS A 171 -32.15 -4.96 3.34
N VAL A 172 -32.02 -5.72 2.26
CA VAL A 172 -30.73 -6.05 1.66
C VAL A 172 -30.71 -5.53 0.22
N PRO A 173 -29.61 -4.89 -0.23
CA PRO A 173 -29.46 -4.45 -1.61
C PRO A 173 -29.63 -5.62 -2.59
N ALA A 174 -30.40 -5.37 -3.65
CA ALA A 174 -30.70 -6.35 -4.68
C ALA A 174 -29.43 -6.81 -5.41
N LEU A 175 -29.42 -8.09 -5.80
CA LEU A 175 -28.35 -8.69 -6.61
C LEU A 175 -28.70 -8.62 -8.11
N GLY A 176 -27.76 -9.03 -8.98
CA GLY A 176 -27.96 -9.06 -10.43
C GLY A 176 -27.69 -7.71 -11.10
N SER A 177 -28.47 -7.35 -12.12
CA SER A 177 -28.32 -6.10 -12.88
C SER A 177 -28.48 -4.86 -12.01
N ALA A 178 -29.41 -4.89 -11.05
CA ALA A 178 -29.64 -3.80 -10.10
C ALA A 178 -28.37 -3.43 -9.30
N ARG A 179 -27.56 -4.43 -8.90
CA ARG A 179 -26.28 -4.21 -8.21
C ARG A 179 -25.29 -3.42 -9.08
N TYR A 180 -25.21 -3.73 -10.37
CA TYR A 180 -24.28 -3.06 -11.27
C TYR A 180 -24.76 -1.65 -11.65
N ALA A 181 -26.07 -1.47 -11.84
CA ALA A 181 -26.66 -0.14 -12.02
C ALA A 181 -26.36 0.76 -10.82
N LYS A 182 -26.54 0.23 -9.60
CA LYS A 182 -26.27 0.96 -8.38
C LYS A 182 -24.77 1.24 -8.18
N ARG A 183 -23.90 0.29 -8.51
CA ARG A 183 -22.44 0.52 -8.56
C ARG A 183 -22.08 1.67 -9.51
N GLN A 184 -22.73 1.75 -10.67
CA GLN A 184 -22.47 2.83 -11.63
C GLN A 184 -22.87 4.19 -11.04
N GLU A 185 -23.97 4.25 -10.29
CA GLU A 185 -24.36 5.44 -9.52
C GLU A 185 -23.32 5.78 -8.45
N LEU A 186 -22.89 4.79 -7.65
CA LEU A 186 -21.89 4.97 -6.58
C LEU A 186 -20.48 5.29 -7.09
N ARG A 187 -20.16 4.98 -8.35
CA ARG A 187 -18.88 5.34 -8.98
C ARG A 187 -18.71 6.85 -9.09
N PHE A 188 -19.83 7.59 -9.13
CA PHE A 188 -19.85 9.05 -9.21
C PHE A 188 -20.51 9.61 -7.95
N PRO A 189 -19.85 9.51 -6.77
CA PRO A 189 -20.40 10.05 -5.53
C PRO A 189 -20.50 11.58 -5.61
N ASP A 190 -21.38 12.14 -4.78
CA ASP A 190 -21.51 13.58 -4.65
C ASP A 190 -20.18 14.21 -4.20
N LYS A 191 -19.76 15.27 -4.90
CA LYS A 191 -18.49 15.96 -4.63
C LYS A 191 -18.45 16.52 -3.22
N LEU A 192 -19.58 17.04 -2.72
CA LEU A 192 -19.67 17.60 -1.38
C LEU A 192 -19.52 16.51 -0.30
N ALA A 193 -20.09 15.32 -0.52
CA ALA A 193 -19.93 14.20 0.40
C ALA A 193 -18.47 13.73 0.48
N VAL A 194 -17.76 13.65 -0.65
CA VAL A 194 -16.33 13.30 -0.68
C VAL A 194 -15.46 14.38 -0.04
N GLN A 195 -15.73 15.66 -0.31
CA GLN A 195 -14.98 16.75 0.31
C GLN A 195 -15.10 16.72 1.83
N ARG A 196 -16.32 16.52 2.36
CA ARG A 196 -16.56 16.43 3.81
C ARG A 196 -15.80 15.27 4.45
N SER A 197 -15.79 14.09 3.84
CA SER A 197 -15.06 12.94 4.41
C SER A 197 -13.54 13.14 4.36
N VAL A 198 -13.02 13.73 3.28
CA VAL A 198 -11.59 14.10 3.18
C VAL A 198 -11.21 15.17 4.19
N GLU A 199 -12.01 16.23 4.33
CA GLU A 199 -11.77 17.29 5.32
C GLU A 199 -11.78 16.74 6.74
N ALA A 200 -12.78 15.93 7.09
CA ALA A 200 -12.86 15.26 8.39
C ALA A 200 -11.66 14.35 8.65
N PHE A 201 -11.26 13.54 7.65
CA PHE A 201 -10.06 12.72 7.74
C PHE A 201 -8.79 13.55 7.96
N MET A 202 -8.62 14.64 7.20
CA MET A 202 -7.45 15.51 7.31
C MET A 202 -7.42 16.24 8.66
N MET A 203 -8.58 16.64 9.20
CA MET A 203 -8.69 17.24 10.52
C MET A 203 -8.30 16.25 11.62
N ASP A 204 -8.84 15.03 11.60
CA ASP A 204 -8.50 13.97 12.56
C ASP A 204 -7.01 13.58 12.45
N PHE A 205 -6.50 13.44 11.23
CA PHE A 205 -5.09 13.15 10.98
C PHE A 205 -4.18 14.25 11.53
N ASN A 206 -4.49 15.52 11.27
CA ASN A 206 -3.72 16.65 11.79
C ASN A 206 -3.78 16.72 13.32
N SER A 207 -4.95 16.48 13.93
CA SER A 207 -5.11 16.43 15.39
C SER A 207 -4.22 15.33 16.00
N LYS A 208 -4.24 14.12 15.41
CA LYS A 208 -3.39 12.99 15.84
C LYS A 208 -1.90 13.26 15.63
N GLU A 209 -1.51 13.99 14.58
CA GLU A 209 -0.12 14.42 14.39
C GLU A 209 0.30 15.45 15.46
N GLU A 210 -0.56 16.42 15.78
CA GLU A 210 -0.29 17.40 16.83
C GLU A 210 -0.21 16.75 18.21
N GLU A 211 -1.08 15.79 18.53
CA GLU A 211 -1.03 15.02 19.77
C GLU A 211 0.27 14.25 19.87
N ARG A 212 0.68 13.53 18.81
CA ARG A 212 1.99 12.87 18.77
C ARG A 212 3.15 13.84 18.90
N GLU A 213 3.03 15.05 18.36
CA GLU A 213 4.06 16.08 18.52
C GLU A 213 4.10 16.62 19.96
N ARG A 214 2.93 16.83 20.59
CA ARG A 214 2.80 17.24 22.00
C ARG A 214 3.35 16.16 22.93
N GLU A 215 3.02 14.90 22.70
CA GLU A 215 3.58 13.76 23.44
C GLU A 215 5.09 13.68 23.25
N ARG A 216 5.61 13.84 22.02
CA ARG A 216 7.06 13.88 21.77
C ARG A 216 7.74 15.02 22.52
N LYS A 217 7.12 16.21 22.54
CA LYS A 217 7.62 17.36 23.33
C LYS A 217 7.58 17.07 24.83
N ARG A 218 6.53 16.41 25.32
CA ARG A 218 6.41 15.98 26.73
C ARG A 218 7.48 14.95 27.09
N LEU A 219 7.62 13.86 26.33
CA LEU A 219 8.66 12.84 26.56
C LEU A 219 10.06 13.44 26.56
N ARG A 220 10.33 14.44 25.70
CA ARG A 220 11.62 15.15 25.70
C ARG A 220 11.87 15.97 26.97
N ASN A 221 10.81 16.41 27.64
CA ASN A 221 10.89 17.31 28.80
C ASN A 221 10.72 16.57 30.14
N VAL A 222 10.35 15.29 30.14
CA VAL A 222 10.25 14.47 31.35
C VAL A 222 11.66 13.95 31.69
N PRO A 223 12.21 14.28 32.88
CA PRO A 223 13.46 13.69 33.37
C PRO A 223 13.25 12.19 33.67
N ASP A 224 14.26 11.38 33.40
CA ASP A 224 14.27 9.96 33.76
C ASP A 224 14.33 9.75 35.29
N GLU A 225 14.21 8.50 35.76
CA GLU A 225 14.28 8.13 37.19
C GLU A 225 15.56 8.60 37.90
N ASP A 226 16.66 8.79 37.14
CA ASP A 226 17.94 9.33 37.61
C ASP A 226 18.05 10.87 37.46
N GLY A 227 16.99 11.57 37.03
CA GLY A 227 16.93 13.03 36.91
C GLY A 227 17.59 13.63 35.67
N PHE A 228 18.02 12.81 34.71
CA PHE A 228 18.60 13.27 33.45
C PHE A 228 17.53 13.49 32.37
N VAL A 229 17.69 14.57 31.60
CA VAL A 229 16.84 14.88 30.44
C VAL A 229 17.55 14.42 29.17
N THR A 230 16.95 13.51 28.41
CA THR A 230 17.55 13.00 27.16
C THR A 230 17.48 14.06 26.05
N VAL A 231 18.65 14.56 25.62
CA VAL A 231 18.74 15.54 24.52
C VAL A 231 18.61 14.83 23.17
N VAL A 232 17.36 14.56 22.77
CA VAL A 232 17.09 14.07 21.41
C VAL A 232 17.06 15.27 20.43
N ARG A 233 17.73 15.16 19.28
CA ARG A 233 17.74 16.19 18.23
C ARG A 233 16.31 16.37 17.71
N GLY A 234 15.68 17.50 18.05
CA GLY A 234 14.33 17.85 17.62
C GLY A 234 14.27 18.16 16.13
N GLY A 235 13.98 17.15 15.31
CA GLY A 235 13.64 17.28 13.89
C GLY A 235 12.21 16.83 13.61
N ARG A 236 11.67 17.23 12.45
CA ARG A 236 10.34 16.86 11.93
C ARG A 236 10.22 15.36 11.61
N THR A 237 11.36 14.70 11.41
CA THR A 237 11.44 13.24 11.34
C THR A 237 11.26 12.71 12.75
N GLY A 238 10.34 11.78 12.98
CA GLY A 238 10.27 11.01 14.22
C GLY A 238 11.63 10.35 14.55
N PRO A 239 11.75 9.56 15.64
CA PRO A 239 12.95 8.76 15.84
C PRO A 239 13.26 8.08 14.50
N ALA A 240 14.38 8.48 13.88
CA ALA A 240 14.73 8.00 12.55
C ALA A 240 14.59 6.48 12.59
N ARG A 241 13.92 5.89 11.59
CA ARG A 241 13.73 4.43 11.45
C ARG A 241 14.93 3.76 12.11
N SER A 242 14.69 2.90 13.10
CA SER A 242 15.71 2.32 13.98
C SER A 242 17.02 1.96 13.25
N GLU A 243 16.89 1.48 12.01
CA GLU A 243 17.95 1.21 11.04
C GLU A 243 18.85 2.42 10.70
N ALA A 244 18.30 3.58 10.34
CA ALA A 244 19.08 4.80 10.08
C ALA A 244 19.71 5.41 11.34
N ALA A 245 19.10 5.17 12.51
CA ALA A 245 19.68 5.54 13.80
C ALA A 245 20.81 4.58 14.23
N GLU A 246 20.77 3.32 13.79
CA GLU A 246 21.82 2.33 14.01
C GLU A 246 22.99 2.55 13.04
N GLU A 247 22.72 2.84 11.77
CA GLU A 247 23.73 3.16 10.75
C GLU A 247 24.58 4.38 11.17
N LYS A 248 23.93 5.47 11.62
CA LYS A 248 24.66 6.63 12.14
C LYS A 248 25.44 6.34 13.42
N ARG A 249 24.97 5.42 14.26
CA ARG A 249 25.73 4.96 15.44
C ARG A 249 26.99 4.21 15.02
N ARG A 250 26.88 3.32 14.03
CA ARG A 250 28.04 2.59 13.46
C ARG A 250 29.04 3.54 12.81
N GLU A 251 28.58 4.52 12.02
CA GLU A 251 29.45 5.51 11.38
C GLU A 251 30.21 6.37 12.42
N MET A 252 29.55 6.76 13.50
CA MET A 252 30.19 7.52 14.58
C MET A 252 31.21 6.67 15.36
N ALA A 253 30.89 5.39 15.62
CA ALA A 253 31.82 4.46 16.27
C ALA A 253 33.07 4.20 15.41
N GLU A 254 32.92 4.03 14.09
CA GLU A 254 34.04 3.85 13.16
C GLU A 254 34.93 5.09 13.10
N LYS A 255 34.33 6.30 13.10
CA LYS A 255 35.07 7.56 13.16
C LYS A 255 35.85 7.73 14.47
N GLU A 256 35.27 7.32 15.60
CA GLU A 256 35.96 7.33 16.89
C GLU A 256 37.10 6.31 16.94
N GLU A 257 36.89 5.11 16.41
CA GLU A 257 37.94 4.09 16.33
C GLU A 257 39.10 4.56 15.44
N ARG A 258 38.80 5.19 14.30
CA ARG A 258 39.83 5.77 13.42
C ARG A 258 40.62 6.87 14.13
N ARG A 259 39.94 7.76 14.85
CA ARG A 259 40.61 8.79 15.67
C ARG A 259 41.46 8.17 16.77
N ARG A 260 40.97 7.12 17.45
CA ARG A 260 41.73 6.43 18.49
C ARG A 260 43.01 5.80 17.93
N LYS A 261 42.92 5.11 16.79
CA LYS A 261 44.09 4.54 16.09
C LYS A 261 45.08 5.62 15.67
N GLU A 262 44.60 6.76 15.16
CA GLU A 262 45.45 7.90 14.78
C GLU A 262 46.17 8.51 15.99
N LEU A 263 45.48 8.64 17.14
CA LEU A 263 46.07 9.07 18.41
C LEU A 263 47.07 8.05 18.97
N GLU A 264 46.78 6.75 18.87
CA GLU A 264 47.69 5.66 19.24
C GLU A 264 48.95 5.65 18.36
N ASP A 265 48.79 5.86 17.05
CA ASP A 265 49.89 5.86 16.08
C ASP A 265 50.81 7.09 16.16
N ALA A 266 50.26 8.25 16.54
CA ALA A 266 51.02 9.48 16.75
C ALA A 266 51.94 9.41 17.98
N GLY A 267 51.66 8.50 18.92
CA GLY A 267 52.32 8.40 20.22
C GLY A 267 52.00 9.60 21.12
N PHE A 268 51.96 9.39 22.43
CA PHE A 268 51.61 10.45 23.39
C PHE A 268 52.61 11.62 23.39
N TYR A 269 53.87 11.38 23.00
CA TYR A 269 54.91 12.41 22.96
C TYR A 269 55.50 12.64 21.57
N ARG A 270 55.76 13.93 21.25
CA ARG A 270 56.36 14.39 19.97
C ARG A 270 57.72 13.77 19.60
N TRP A 271 58.41 13.14 20.55
CA TRP A 271 59.67 12.42 20.29
C TRP A 271 59.42 10.99 19.75
N GLN A 272 58.33 10.33 20.17
CA GLN A 272 57.94 9.00 19.70
C GLN A 272 57.56 9.01 18.22
N GLY A 273 56.77 9.99 17.79
CA GLY A 273 56.44 10.19 16.37
C GLY A 273 57.64 10.64 15.50
N ARG A 274 58.72 11.16 16.11
CA ARG A 274 59.99 11.44 15.41
C ARG A 274 60.83 10.17 15.26
N GLU A 275 60.88 9.32 16.28
CA GLU A 275 61.56 8.02 16.20
C GLU A 275 60.89 7.07 15.20
N LYS A 276 59.54 7.03 15.18
CA LYS A 276 58.78 6.18 14.24
C LYS A 276 59.04 6.57 12.79
N ARG A 277 58.99 7.86 12.46
CA ARG A 277 59.40 8.38 11.13
C ARG A 277 60.86 8.10 10.79
N LYS A 278 61.76 8.17 11.77
CA LYS A 278 63.19 7.86 11.56
C LYS A 278 63.40 6.36 11.30
N LYS A 279 62.60 5.48 11.91
CA LYS A 279 62.56 4.04 11.61
C LYS A 279 62.00 3.76 10.21
N GLU A 280 60.87 4.35 9.85
CA GLU A 280 60.25 4.20 8.52
C GLU A 280 61.18 4.67 7.38
N VAL A 281 61.84 5.83 7.56
CA VAL A 281 62.86 6.31 6.62
C VAL A 281 64.06 5.36 6.57
N GLY A 282 64.48 4.80 7.72
CA GLY A 282 65.57 3.82 7.78
C GLY A 282 65.23 2.50 7.06
N GLU A 283 63.98 2.03 7.13
CA GLU A 283 63.51 0.86 6.39
C GLU A 283 63.45 1.12 4.88
N LEU A 284 62.95 2.29 4.47
CA LEU A 284 62.95 2.71 3.06
C LEU A 284 64.36 2.80 2.46
N VAL A 285 65.34 3.34 3.22
CA VAL A 285 66.74 3.40 2.81
C VAL A 285 67.37 2.00 2.72
N LYS A 286 67.00 1.07 3.61
CA LYS A 286 67.45 -0.33 3.52
C LYS A 286 66.87 -1.04 2.30
N SER A 287 65.60 -0.79 1.95
CA SER A 287 64.98 -1.35 0.75
C SER A 287 65.45 -0.67 -0.56
N GLY A 288 65.92 0.57 -0.50
CA GLY A 288 66.37 1.35 -1.67
C GLY A 288 67.84 1.12 -2.08
N ASN A 289 68.68 0.54 -1.22
CA ASN A 289 70.10 0.31 -1.47
C ASN A 289 70.38 -1.08 -2.09
N GLY A 290 69.74 -1.36 -3.23
CA GLY A 290 69.89 -2.63 -3.92
C GLY A 290 69.79 -2.54 -5.44
N MET A 291 70.30 -1.49 -6.11
CA MET A 291 70.34 -1.49 -7.57
C MET A 291 71.27 -0.43 -8.20
N ILE A 292 72.58 -0.70 -8.31
CA ILE A 292 73.43 -0.22 -9.43
C ILE A 292 74.53 -1.27 -9.70
N PRO A 293 74.65 -1.83 -10.92
CA PRO A 293 75.64 -2.84 -11.25
C PRO A 293 76.93 -2.21 -11.80
N ASN A 294 78.08 -2.71 -11.36
CA ASN A 294 79.27 -2.73 -12.19
C ASN A 294 80.26 -3.71 -11.57
N HIS A 295 80.65 -4.76 -12.29
CA HIS A 295 82.06 -5.15 -12.35
C HIS A 295 82.31 -6.15 -13.50
N LYS A 296 83.24 -5.74 -14.36
CA LYS A 296 83.93 -6.58 -15.35
C LYS A 296 84.85 -7.56 -14.64
N GLY A 297 85.07 -8.73 -15.25
CA GLY A 297 86.38 -9.38 -15.28
C GLY A 297 86.53 -10.71 -14.52
N LEU A 298 86.23 -11.80 -15.24
CA LEU A 298 86.93 -13.09 -15.28
C LEU A 298 88.10 -13.34 -14.29
N SER A 299 88.08 -14.46 -13.55
CA SER A 299 88.71 -15.74 -13.99
C SER A 299 88.95 -16.75 -12.85
N LEU A 300 88.84 -18.04 -13.22
CA LEU A 300 89.44 -19.26 -12.63
C LEU A 300 88.86 -19.87 -11.32
N GLY A 301 87.85 -20.73 -11.47
CA GLY A 301 88.03 -22.21 -11.58
C GLY A 301 88.33 -23.08 -10.34
N THR A 302 87.31 -23.89 -9.95
CA THR A 302 87.33 -25.30 -9.41
C THR A 302 87.80 -25.58 -7.95
N PRO A 303 87.38 -26.69 -7.27
CA PRO A 303 86.09 -27.45 -7.34
C PRO A 303 85.56 -28.06 -5.99
N MET A 304 84.36 -28.67 -6.06
CA MET A 304 83.90 -29.92 -5.39
C MET A 304 83.70 -30.01 -3.84
N ARG A 305 82.45 -30.21 -3.38
CA ARG A 305 81.87 -31.48 -2.85
C ARG A 305 80.56 -31.29 -2.03
N ASP A 306 79.56 -32.09 -2.39
CA ASP A 306 78.60 -32.89 -1.60
C ASP A 306 77.81 -32.30 -0.40
N MET A 307 76.47 -32.20 -0.58
CA MET A 307 75.33 -32.83 0.15
C MET A 307 75.41 -33.16 1.67
N PRO A 308 74.27 -33.41 2.40
CA PRO A 308 72.83 -33.14 2.13
C PRO A 308 71.99 -32.69 3.38
N VAL A 309 70.65 -32.67 3.21
CA VAL A 309 69.56 -33.07 4.14
C VAL A 309 68.52 -31.98 4.55
N ASP A 310 67.43 -31.96 3.78
CA ASP A 310 65.99 -32.20 4.09
C ASP A 310 65.12 -31.32 5.03
N ILE A 311 64.00 -30.76 4.50
CA ILE A 311 62.55 -31.20 4.43
C ILE A 311 61.75 -30.67 5.66
N TRP A 312 60.67 -29.88 5.54
CA TRP A 312 59.26 -30.28 5.24
C TRP A 312 58.36 -29.09 4.84
N ALA A 313 57.58 -29.30 3.77
CA ALA A 313 56.30 -28.66 3.48
C ALA A 313 55.39 -29.71 2.82
N ALA A 314 54.10 -29.72 3.17
CA ALA A 314 53.11 -30.66 2.64
C ALA A 314 51.95 -29.90 1.97
N GLU A 315 51.62 -30.29 0.74
CA GLU A 315 50.40 -29.99 0.00
C GLU A 315 49.67 -31.30 -0.31
N VAL A 316 48.34 -31.27 -0.39
CA VAL A 316 47.53 -32.39 -0.92
C VAL A 316 46.40 -31.87 -1.80
N SER A 317 46.29 -32.51 -2.97
CA SER A 317 45.33 -32.34 -4.09
C SER A 317 43.90 -32.84 -3.80
N PRO A 318 43.00 -32.82 -4.80
CA PRO A 318 42.30 -34.07 -5.13
C PRO A 318 41.97 -34.31 -6.62
N THR A 319 41.64 -35.58 -6.92
CA THR A 319 41.30 -36.20 -8.22
C THR A 319 39.88 -36.81 -8.27
N GLY A 320 39.21 -36.69 -9.43
CA GLY A 320 38.34 -37.65 -10.19
C GLY A 320 37.15 -38.44 -9.59
N ALA A 321 35.98 -38.43 -10.29
CA ALA A 321 35.39 -39.57 -11.08
C ALA A 321 33.82 -39.64 -11.20
N ARG A 322 33.35 -39.86 -12.46
CA ARG A 322 32.14 -40.51 -13.10
C ARG A 322 30.80 -40.80 -12.36
N GLY A 323 29.69 -40.62 -13.10
CA GLY A 323 28.39 -41.34 -12.94
C GLY A 323 27.27 -40.84 -13.89
N GLN A 324 26.38 -41.72 -14.38
CA GLN A 324 25.48 -41.59 -15.56
C GLN A 324 24.10 -40.92 -15.30
N SER A 325 23.44 -40.38 -16.35
CA SER A 325 21.97 -40.32 -16.44
C SER A 325 21.41 -40.28 -17.87
N LYS A 326 20.19 -40.83 -18.00
CA LYS A 326 19.41 -41.23 -19.19
C LYS A 326 18.92 -40.10 -20.11
N THR A 327 18.59 -40.51 -21.34
CA THR A 327 17.88 -39.85 -22.43
C THR A 327 16.51 -39.26 -22.07
N MET A 328 16.20 -38.05 -22.55
CA MET A 328 14.90 -37.67 -23.13
C MET A 328 15.08 -36.57 -24.18
N SER A 329 14.35 -36.73 -25.28
CA SER A 329 14.26 -35.86 -26.45
C SER A 329 13.34 -34.67 -26.20
N GLU A 330 13.81 -33.44 -26.46
CA GLU A 330 12.92 -32.30 -26.76
C GLU A 330 13.68 -31.26 -27.61
N SER A 331 13.17 -31.03 -28.82
CA SER A 331 13.67 -30.07 -29.78
C SER A 331 13.06 -28.69 -29.51
N GLY A 332 13.89 -27.73 -29.07
CA GLY A 332 13.54 -26.31 -29.01
C GLY A 332 14.69 -25.48 -28.46
N CYS A 333 15.27 -24.61 -29.29
CA CYS A 333 16.23 -23.60 -28.82
C CYS A 333 15.45 -22.46 -28.15
N PHE A 334 15.53 -22.34 -26.82
CA PHE A 334 15.13 -21.14 -26.09
C PHE A 334 16.34 -20.61 -25.32
N ASP A 335 16.82 -19.42 -25.67
CA ASP A 335 17.69 -18.65 -24.78
C ASP A 335 16.79 -17.82 -23.86
N THR A 336 16.92 -18.07 -22.55
CA THR A 336 16.25 -17.31 -21.49
C THR A 336 17.21 -16.22 -21.00
N SER A 337 17.22 -15.07 -21.66
CA SER A 337 17.79 -13.85 -21.09
C SER A 337 16.92 -12.64 -21.41
N SER A 338 16.71 -11.78 -20.41
CA SER A 338 15.91 -10.55 -20.50
C SER A 338 16.48 -9.59 -21.55
N PRO A 339 15.65 -8.73 -22.18
CA PRO A 339 16.01 -8.01 -23.38
C PRO A 339 16.67 -6.67 -23.03
N GLU A 340 17.94 -6.69 -22.65
CA GLU A 340 18.78 -5.48 -22.73
C GLU A 340 19.90 -5.71 -23.74
N GLY A 341 19.64 -5.28 -24.98
CA GLY A 341 20.71 -5.02 -25.96
C GLY A 341 21.04 -6.15 -26.93
N ILE A 342 20.11 -6.53 -27.80
CA ILE A 342 20.48 -7.11 -29.10
C ILE A 342 20.65 -5.93 -30.07
N LYS A 343 21.89 -5.49 -30.28
CA LYS A 343 22.17 -4.31 -31.11
C LYS A 343 22.22 -4.63 -32.61
N ASP A 344 22.63 -5.83 -33.01
CA ASP A 344 22.73 -6.18 -34.43
C ASP A 344 22.35 -7.65 -34.68
N LEU A 345 21.47 -7.89 -35.65
CA LEU A 345 20.99 -9.21 -36.09
C LEU A 345 21.57 -9.49 -37.49
N ASP A 346 22.90 -9.42 -37.61
CA ASP A 346 23.60 -9.66 -38.88
C ASP A 346 23.99 -11.14 -39.08
N TYR A 347 23.76 -12.00 -38.09
CA TYR A 347 24.02 -13.43 -38.19
C TYR A 347 22.79 -14.26 -37.77
N LEU A 348 21.92 -14.53 -38.74
CA LEU A 348 20.93 -15.62 -38.64
C LEU A 348 21.64 -16.95 -38.95
N CYS A 349 21.38 -17.99 -38.16
CA CYS A 349 21.91 -19.31 -38.46
C CYS A 349 21.31 -19.85 -39.78
N PRO A 350 21.97 -20.79 -40.47
CA PRO A 350 21.54 -21.28 -41.79
C PRO A 350 20.11 -21.85 -41.81
N GLY A 351 19.64 -22.40 -40.68
CA GLY A 351 18.27 -22.90 -40.51
C GLY A 351 17.21 -21.80 -40.37
N CYS A 352 17.57 -20.65 -39.80
CA CYS A 352 16.67 -19.50 -39.69
C CYS A 352 16.62 -18.69 -41.00
N GLN A 353 17.73 -18.61 -41.75
CA GLN A 353 17.75 -18.00 -43.09
C GLN A 353 16.89 -18.76 -44.11
N SER A 354 16.81 -20.09 -44.00
CA SER A 354 15.97 -20.89 -44.90
C SER A 354 14.48 -20.73 -44.59
N GLN A 355 14.12 -20.56 -43.32
CA GLN A 355 12.74 -20.31 -42.90
C GLN A 355 12.26 -18.89 -43.27
N GLU A 356 13.09 -17.86 -43.16
CA GLU A 356 12.75 -16.51 -43.62
C GLU A 356 12.47 -16.46 -45.12
N LYS A 357 13.30 -17.14 -45.93
CA LYS A 357 13.09 -17.27 -47.39
C LYS A 357 11.83 -18.06 -47.75
N SER A 358 11.31 -18.88 -46.85
CA SER A 358 10.10 -19.69 -47.08
C SER A 358 8.78 -18.94 -46.83
N GLY A 359 8.83 -17.68 -46.34
CA GLY A 359 7.63 -16.87 -46.09
C GLY A 359 6.72 -17.38 -44.98
N SER A 360 7.20 -18.30 -44.12
CA SER A 360 6.42 -18.82 -43.00
C SER A 360 6.30 -17.76 -41.90
N ALA A 361 5.12 -17.15 -41.77
CA ALA A 361 4.85 -16.07 -40.82
C ALA A 361 4.75 -16.52 -39.33
N SER A 362 5.10 -17.77 -39.01
CA SER A 362 4.74 -18.40 -37.73
C SER A 362 5.82 -18.39 -36.65
N SER A 363 7.05 -17.90 -36.87
CA SER A 363 8.14 -18.20 -35.91
C SER A 363 8.83 -17.03 -35.20
N PHE A 364 8.49 -15.75 -35.45
CA PHE A 364 9.08 -14.66 -34.64
C PHE A 364 8.11 -13.50 -34.43
N THR A 365 7.41 -13.53 -33.29
CA THR A 365 6.53 -12.44 -32.84
C THR A 365 7.04 -11.85 -31.54
N HIS A 366 7.09 -10.53 -31.44
CA HIS A 366 7.35 -9.81 -30.19
C HIS A 366 6.03 -9.22 -29.70
N VAL A 367 5.82 -9.30 -28.39
CA VAL A 367 4.71 -8.66 -27.68
C VAL A 367 5.20 -7.28 -27.25
N GLY A 368 4.65 -6.22 -27.84
CA GLY A 368 4.94 -4.86 -27.38
C GLY A 368 4.35 -4.60 -26.00
N MET A 369 4.73 -3.50 -25.34
CA MET A 369 4.15 -3.10 -24.04
C MET A 369 2.62 -2.92 -24.08
N ASP A 370 2.04 -2.75 -25.27
CA ASP A 370 0.60 -2.68 -25.53
C ASP A 370 -0.07 -4.08 -25.66
N GLU A 371 0.63 -5.17 -25.31
CA GLU A 371 0.19 -6.58 -25.39
C GLU A 371 -0.13 -7.13 -26.81
N ILE A 372 0.03 -6.31 -27.85
CA ILE A 372 -0.21 -6.72 -29.24
C ILE A 372 0.99 -7.50 -29.78
N ARG A 373 0.74 -8.73 -30.27
CA ARG A 373 1.72 -9.58 -30.97
C ARG A 373 1.96 -9.05 -32.37
N ARG A 374 3.18 -8.60 -32.67
CA ARG A 374 3.60 -8.13 -34.00
C ARG A 374 4.71 -9.00 -34.57
N PRO A 375 4.74 -9.24 -35.89
CA PRO A 375 5.84 -9.96 -36.53
C PRO A 375 7.14 -9.12 -36.45
N LEU A 376 8.23 -9.76 -36.03
CA LEU A 376 9.55 -9.13 -35.92
C LEU A 376 10.17 -8.97 -37.31
N THR A 377 9.83 -7.86 -37.98
CA THR A 377 10.42 -7.45 -39.26
C THR A 377 11.39 -6.28 -39.05
N LYS A 378 12.39 -6.13 -39.94
CA LYS A 378 13.34 -4.99 -39.88
C LYS A 378 12.63 -3.63 -39.81
N ASN A 379 11.48 -3.50 -40.47
CA ASN A 379 10.67 -2.27 -40.47
C ASN A 379 10.01 -2.02 -39.11
N THR A 380 9.46 -3.04 -38.44
CA THR A 380 8.85 -2.87 -37.11
C THR A 380 9.86 -2.48 -36.02
N ILE A 381 11.12 -2.91 -36.14
CA ILE A 381 12.19 -2.52 -35.22
C ILE A 381 12.60 -1.05 -35.47
N ALA A 382 12.66 -0.63 -36.73
CA ALA A 382 12.92 0.77 -37.09
C ALA A 382 11.81 1.71 -36.59
N GLU A 383 10.55 1.30 -36.70
CA GLU A 383 9.38 2.03 -36.16
C GLU A 383 9.44 2.14 -34.63
N GLY A 384 9.79 1.05 -33.93
CA GLY A 384 9.97 1.05 -32.47
C GLY A 384 11.10 1.98 -32.00
N ARG A 385 12.22 2.02 -32.73
CA ARG A 385 13.33 2.96 -32.45
C ARG A 385 12.90 4.41 -32.64
N LEU A 386 12.18 4.72 -33.73
CA LEU A 386 11.64 6.06 -34.00
C LEU A 386 10.65 6.52 -32.93
N LYS A 387 9.74 5.62 -32.51
CA LYS A 387 8.78 5.90 -31.43
C LYS A 387 9.50 6.18 -30.10
N GLY A 388 10.47 5.35 -29.73
CA GLY A 388 11.29 5.58 -28.53
C GLY A 388 12.09 6.88 -28.57
N THR A 389 12.57 7.31 -29.74
CA THR A 389 13.25 8.62 -29.87
C THR A 389 12.30 9.80 -29.76
N LEU A 390 11.06 9.68 -30.22
CA LEU A 390 10.03 10.71 -30.08
C LEU A 390 9.57 10.84 -28.62
N GLU A 391 9.30 9.71 -27.95
CA GLU A 391 8.93 9.70 -26.52
C GLU A 391 10.04 10.32 -25.66
N GLN A 392 11.32 10.02 -25.94
CA GLN A 392 12.45 10.66 -25.25
C GLN A 392 12.58 12.16 -25.54
N GLN A 393 12.15 12.64 -26.71
CA GLN A 393 12.13 14.07 -27.03
C GLN A 393 10.98 14.79 -26.31
N GLU A 394 9.80 14.16 -26.25
CA GLU A 394 8.64 14.68 -25.52
C GLU A 394 8.90 14.73 -24.00
N GLU A 395 9.52 13.70 -23.43
CA GLU A 395 9.87 13.66 -22.01
C GLU A 395 10.89 14.76 -21.64
N LYS A 396 11.91 14.96 -22.48
CA LYS A 396 12.88 16.07 -22.32
C LYS A 396 12.21 17.44 -22.45
N GLY A 397 11.26 17.59 -23.37
CA GLY A 397 10.47 18.82 -23.53
C GLY A 397 9.59 19.10 -22.31
N ALA A 398 8.97 18.07 -21.73
CA ALA A 398 8.18 18.17 -20.51
C ALA A 398 9.05 18.54 -19.29
N GLU A 399 10.24 17.94 -19.14
CA GLU A 399 11.19 18.31 -18.09
C GLU A 399 11.66 19.77 -18.23
N GLU A 400 11.92 20.25 -19.45
CA GLU A 400 12.32 21.63 -19.69
C GLU A 400 11.20 22.63 -19.34
N LEU A 401 9.96 22.32 -19.71
CA LEU A 401 8.78 23.10 -19.33
C LEU A 401 8.57 23.13 -17.81
N ALA A 402 8.73 21.99 -17.14
CA ALA A 402 8.65 21.91 -15.68
C ALA A 402 9.72 22.77 -15.00
N ARG A 403 10.96 22.76 -15.52
CA ARG A 403 12.05 23.64 -15.02
C ARG A 403 11.73 25.11 -15.23
N LYS A 404 11.18 25.50 -16.39
CA LYS A 404 10.76 26.89 -16.65
C LYS A 404 9.64 27.32 -15.70
N HIS A 405 8.65 26.48 -15.46
CA HIS A 405 7.55 26.77 -14.53
C HIS A 405 8.05 26.90 -13.08
N ALA A 406 8.97 26.02 -12.65
CA ALA A 406 9.61 26.11 -11.34
C ALA A 406 10.41 27.42 -11.17
N ALA A 407 11.11 27.87 -12.22
CA ALA A 407 11.85 29.12 -12.20
C ALA A 407 10.93 30.36 -12.11
N VAL A 408 9.79 30.34 -12.81
CA VAL A 408 8.77 31.40 -12.72
C VAL A 408 8.18 31.44 -11.31
N LYS A 409 7.78 30.29 -10.76
CA LYS A 409 7.22 30.19 -9.41
C LYS A 409 8.19 30.72 -8.34
N ASN A 410 9.48 30.35 -8.43
CA ASN A 410 10.48 30.87 -7.49
C ASN A 410 10.62 32.40 -7.57
N ARG A 411 10.48 33.00 -8.77
CA ARG A 411 10.50 34.46 -8.93
C ARG A 411 9.26 35.13 -8.34
N GLU A 412 8.09 34.49 -8.45
CA GLU A 412 6.85 34.96 -7.84
C GLU A 412 6.92 34.89 -6.31
N ASP A 413 7.41 33.77 -5.76
CA ASP A 413 7.61 33.59 -4.32
C ASP A 413 8.59 34.62 -3.74
N GLU A 414 9.68 34.94 -4.44
CA GLU A 414 10.61 35.99 -4.02
C GLU A 414 9.98 37.39 -4.07
N ARG A 415 9.17 37.68 -5.09
CA ARG A 415 8.41 38.95 -5.16
C ARG A 415 7.41 39.06 -4.01
N GLU A 416 6.73 37.97 -3.66
CA GLU A 416 5.78 37.93 -2.54
C GLU A 416 6.48 38.11 -1.18
N LYS A 417 7.68 37.52 -1.00
CA LYS A 417 8.49 37.76 0.19
C LYS A 417 8.91 39.22 0.31
N GLU A 418 9.29 39.85 -0.81
CA GLU A 418 9.71 41.24 -0.82
C GLU A 418 8.53 42.19 -0.53
N THR A 419 7.34 41.95 -1.10
CA THR A 419 6.15 42.74 -0.75
C THR A 419 5.74 42.57 0.71
N LYS A 420 5.83 41.35 1.26
CA LYS A 420 5.62 41.09 2.70
C LYS A 420 6.65 41.79 3.58
N ARG A 421 7.90 41.89 3.13
CA ARG A 421 8.95 42.62 3.84
C ARG A 421 8.69 44.13 3.84
N ILE A 422 8.41 44.72 2.68
CA ILE A 422 8.10 46.15 2.54
C ILE A 422 6.86 46.53 3.37
N THR A 423 5.80 45.73 3.32
CA THR A 423 4.59 45.94 4.14
C THR A 423 4.87 45.85 5.63
N ARG A 424 5.72 44.90 6.07
CA ARG A 424 6.14 44.78 7.47
C ARG A 424 6.98 45.96 7.94
N GLU A 425 7.93 46.42 7.13
CA GLU A 425 8.75 47.60 7.43
C GLU A 425 7.91 48.88 7.49
N ARG A 426 6.94 49.05 6.57
CA ARG A 426 5.95 50.14 6.61
C ARG A 426 5.05 50.08 7.84
N ARG A 427 4.56 48.90 8.24
CA ARG A 427 3.75 48.74 9.46
C ARG A 427 4.55 49.00 10.75
N ALA A 428 5.86 48.77 10.72
CA ALA A 428 6.75 49.03 11.86
C ALA A 428 7.00 50.53 12.09
N SER A 429 6.97 51.36 11.04
CA SER A 429 7.14 52.82 11.14
C SER A 429 5.86 53.59 11.44
N GLN A 430 4.68 52.97 11.28
CA GLN A 430 3.37 53.57 11.54
C GLN A 430 2.95 53.58 13.02
N GLY A 431 2.09 54.52 13.39
CA GLY A 431 1.46 54.56 14.71
C GLY A 431 0.42 53.46 14.92
N VAL A 432 0.10 53.12 16.18
CA VAL A 432 -0.92 52.10 16.53
C VAL A 432 -2.29 52.41 15.92
N HIS A 433 -2.65 53.70 15.83
CA HIS A 433 -3.93 54.14 15.28
C HIS A 433 -4.02 53.97 13.76
N GLU A 434 -2.92 54.21 13.03
CA GLU A 434 -2.84 54.03 11.57
C GLU A 434 -2.89 52.55 11.20
N ARG A 435 -2.17 51.68 11.92
CA ARG A 435 -2.26 50.23 11.74
C ARG A 435 -3.68 49.69 11.87
N ARG A 436 -4.45 50.22 12.83
CA ARG A 436 -5.85 49.82 13.04
C ARG A 436 -6.78 50.29 11.93
N LYS A 437 -6.47 51.43 11.28
CA LYS A 437 -7.20 51.91 10.11
C LYS A 437 -6.89 51.07 8.87
N GLU A 438 -5.61 50.75 8.63
CA GLU A 438 -5.22 49.87 7.53
C GLU A 438 -5.83 48.48 7.65
N LEU A 439 -5.82 47.86 8.84
CA LEU A 439 -6.45 46.55 9.06
C LEU A 439 -7.96 46.56 8.78
N LYS A 440 -8.65 47.66 9.12
CA LYS A 440 -10.08 47.80 8.81
C LYS A 440 -10.33 47.93 7.31
N MET A 441 -9.51 48.70 6.59
CA MET A 441 -9.64 48.79 5.13
C MET A 441 -9.30 47.45 4.46
N GLU A 442 -8.30 46.72 4.94
CA GLU A 442 -7.99 45.38 4.45
C GLU A 442 -9.12 44.38 4.71
N GLU A 443 -9.78 44.45 5.87
CA GLU A 443 -10.97 43.65 6.19
C GLU A 443 -12.14 43.97 5.25
N GLU A 444 -12.40 45.27 5.02
CA GLU A 444 -13.43 45.74 4.08
C GLU A 444 -13.11 45.34 2.61
N GLU A 445 -11.85 45.40 2.20
CA GLU A 445 -11.40 44.95 0.87
C GLU A 445 -11.58 43.44 0.69
N MET A 446 -11.25 42.64 1.72
CA MET A 446 -11.42 41.19 1.69
C MET A 446 -12.91 40.80 1.63
N ASP A 447 -13.76 41.49 2.38
CA ASP A 447 -15.21 41.29 2.34
C ASP A 447 -15.79 41.65 0.97
N ALA A 448 -15.34 42.76 0.36
CA ALA A 448 -15.75 43.15 -1.00
C ALA A 448 -15.33 42.13 -2.07
N ILE A 449 -14.10 41.58 -1.98
CA ILE A 449 -13.63 40.52 -2.88
C ILE A 449 -14.47 39.26 -2.71
N PHE A 450 -14.78 38.88 -1.47
CA PHE A 450 -15.62 37.72 -1.19
C PHE A 450 -17.03 37.86 -1.77
N GLU A 451 -17.63 39.04 -1.62
CA GLU A 451 -18.94 39.36 -2.21
C GLU A 451 -18.91 39.29 -3.73
N MET A 452 -17.89 39.87 -4.38
CA MET A 452 -17.69 39.75 -5.83
C MET A 452 -17.54 38.30 -6.30
N GLN A 453 -16.84 37.45 -5.55
CA GLN A 453 -16.69 36.03 -5.89
C GLN A 453 -18.01 35.27 -5.77
N MET A 454 -18.80 35.57 -4.73
CA MET A 454 -20.13 35.01 -4.53
C MET A 454 -21.07 35.42 -5.66
N GLU A 455 -21.11 36.69 -6.05
CA GLU A 455 -21.90 37.16 -7.19
C GLU A 455 -21.46 36.50 -8.50
N ALA A 456 -20.16 36.39 -8.76
CA ALA A 456 -19.65 35.73 -9.96
C ALA A 456 -19.97 34.22 -9.97
N SER A 457 -20.02 33.57 -8.81
CA SER A 457 -20.45 32.19 -8.66
C SER A 457 -21.95 32.04 -8.95
N MET A 458 -22.77 32.94 -8.40
CA MET A 458 -24.21 33.00 -8.65
C MET A 458 -24.52 33.23 -10.12
N LYS A 459 -23.85 34.20 -10.77
CA LYS A 459 -23.98 34.45 -12.22
C LYS A 459 -23.62 33.22 -13.05
N ARG A 460 -22.52 32.54 -12.72
CA ARG A 460 -22.12 31.28 -13.40
C ARG A 460 -23.15 30.17 -13.20
N HIS A 461 -23.73 30.07 -12.01
CA HIS A 461 -24.78 29.09 -11.72
C HIS A 461 -26.09 29.42 -12.45
N GLU A 462 -26.47 30.69 -12.51
CA GLU A 462 -27.64 31.17 -13.28
C GLU A 462 -27.46 30.96 -14.78
N GLU A 463 -26.28 31.28 -15.31
CA GLU A 463 -25.92 31.04 -16.71
C GLU A 463 -25.97 29.54 -17.04
N ARG A 464 -25.43 28.68 -16.16
CA ARG A 464 -25.54 27.22 -16.30
C ARG A 464 -26.99 26.74 -16.25
N ARG A 465 -27.82 27.29 -15.36
CA ARG A 465 -29.26 26.98 -15.29
C ARG A 465 -30.01 27.46 -16.53
N ARG A 466 -29.60 28.58 -17.12
CA ARG A 466 -30.16 29.11 -18.36
C ARG A 466 -29.80 28.23 -19.54
N LEU A 467 -28.52 27.86 -19.68
CA LEU A 467 -28.06 26.94 -20.72
C LEU A 467 -28.77 25.59 -20.65
N LEU A 468 -28.91 25.03 -19.44
CA LEU A 468 -29.71 23.82 -19.23
C LEU A 468 -31.18 24.02 -19.61
N ARG A 469 -31.77 25.19 -19.33
CA ARG A 469 -33.16 25.45 -19.73
C ARG A 469 -33.32 25.54 -21.25
N GLU A 470 -32.39 26.22 -21.93
CA GLU A 470 -32.38 26.33 -23.39
C GLU A 470 -32.15 24.97 -24.07
N GLU A 471 -31.26 24.14 -23.50
CA GLU A 471 -31.00 22.76 -23.97
C GLU A 471 -32.23 21.86 -23.83
N TYR A 472 -32.99 21.98 -22.75
CA TYR A 472 -34.20 21.17 -22.53
C TYR A 472 -35.44 21.72 -23.24
N SER A 473 -35.56 23.03 -23.46
CA SER A 473 -36.66 23.58 -24.28
C SER A 473 -36.51 23.21 -25.77
N GLY A 474 -35.28 23.13 -26.27
CA GLY A 474 -35.03 22.61 -27.62
C GLY A 474 -35.39 21.14 -27.79
N PHE A 475 -35.37 20.37 -26.70
CA PHE A 475 -35.73 18.95 -26.69
C PHE A 475 -37.25 18.73 -26.70
N GLU A 476 -38.04 19.67 -26.16
CA GLU A 476 -39.52 19.62 -26.22
C GLU A 476 -40.03 19.89 -27.64
N ASP A 477 -39.43 20.85 -28.36
CA ASP A 477 -39.78 21.16 -29.76
C ASP A 477 -39.37 20.05 -30.76
N GLU A 478 -38.28 19.32 -30.47
CA GLU A 478 -37.84 18.16 -31.28
C GLU A 478 -38.69 16.89 -31.04
N ILE A 479 -39.33 16.75 -29.87
CA ILE A 479 -40.24 15.63 -29.59
C ILE A 479 -41.60 15.85 -30.25
N GLU A 480 -42.12 17.08 -30.29
CA GLU A 480 -43.40 17.38 -30.94
C GLU A 480 -43.32 17.28 -32.48
N THR A 481 -42.15 17.53 -33.07
CA THR A 481 -41.95 17.38 -34.52
C THR A 481 -41.74 15.93 -34.96
N ASN A 482 -41.20 15.05 -34.11
CA ASN A 482 -40.97 13.63 -34.44
C ASN A 482 -42.14 12.69 -34.09
N LEU A 483 -43.22 13.20 -33.47
CA LEU A 483 -44.46 12.45 -33.22
C LEU A 483 -45.58 12.75 -34.24
N GLY A 484 -45.28 13.55 -35.27
CA GLY A 484 -46.23 14.01 -36.28
C GLY A 484 -46.10 13.41 -37.69
N ASP A 485 -45.15 12.50 -37.94
CA ASP A 485 -44.96 11.80 -39.23
C ASP A 485 -45.30 10.30 -39.16
#